data_AF-A0A7C4CUI4-F1
#
_entry.id   AF-A0A7C4CUI4-F1
#
_cell.length_a   1.000
_cell.length_b   1.000
_cell.length_c   1.000
_cell.angle_alpha   90.00
_cell.angle_beta   90.00
_cell.angle_gamma   90.00
#
_symmetry.space_group_name_H-M   'P 1'
#
loop_
_entity.id
_entity.type
_entity.pdbx_description
1 polymer ?
#
loop_
_entity_poly.entity_id
_entity_poly.type
_entity_poly.pdbx_seq_one_letter_code
_entity_poly.pdbx_strand_id
1 'polypeptide(L)'
;MTGERVARPLQAGLTLTVDFGKPRKIVIPSELLTMISEETRKIVMDEVLYVNQRFKVLIEELHWHKGVSVKKLSKYLNVPLTTLREWMKYKLNVGVRDKVTALQLANTGRYKYHKRDFDGD
;
A
#
# COMPACT_ATOMS: atom_id res chain seq x y z
N MET A 1 7.62 27.96 32.12
CA MET A 1 7.88 28.19 30.67
C MET A 1 9.19 27.47 30.39
N THR A 2 9.29 26.42 29.58
CA THR A 2 8.81 26.24 28.21
C THR A 2 9.12 24.81 27.80
N GLY A 3 8.32 24.24 26.89
CA GLY A 3 8.70 23.03 26.17
C GLY A 3 7.84 21.80 26.42
N GLU A 4 6.54 21.99 26.73
CA GLU A 4 5.56 20.94 26.46
C GLU A 4 5.66 20.64 24.96
N ARG A 5 6.34 19.54 24.61
CA ARG A 5 6.29 18.98 23.26
C ARG A 5 4.86 18.53 23.08
N VAL A 6 4.00 19.45 22.66
CA VAL A 6 2.68 19.17 22.16
C VAL A 6 2.90 18.23 20.98
N ALA A 7 2.80 16.93 21.24
CA ALA A 7 2.61 15.93 20.23
C ALA A 7 1.30 16.32 19.54
N ARG A 8 1.42 17.12 18.47
CA ARG A 8 0.27 17.51 17.67
C ARG A 8 -0.43 16.22 17.28
N PRO A 9 -1.73 16.05 17.56
CA PRO A 9 -2.46 14.91 17.08
C PRO A 9 -2.69 15.14 15.59
N LEU A 10 -1.70 14.82 14.76
CA LEU A 10 -1.90 14.72 13.32
C LEU A 10 -2.71 13.44 13.09
N GLN A 11 -4.04 13.58 13.15
CA GLN A 11 -5.04 12.76 12.47
C GLN A 11 -4.58 11.32 12.20
N ALA A 12 -4.89 10.41 13.13
CA ALA A 12 -4.45 9.01 13.16
C ALA A 12 -4.37 8.35 11.77
N GLY A 13 -3.16 8.29 11.22
CA GLY A 13 -2.83 7.47 10.06
C GLY A 13 -2.67 6.00 10.46
N LEU A 14 -2.77 5.09 9.49
CA LEU A 14 -2.49 3.67 9.73
C LEU A 14 -0.99 3.43 9.69
N THR A 15 -0.42 2.84 10.74
CA THR A 15 0.99 2.43 10.73
C THR A 15 1.09 0.97 10.33
N LEU A 16 1.81 0.68 9.24
CA LEU A 16 2.17 -0.66 8.83
C LEU A 16 3.66 -0.89 9.01
N THR A 17 4.05 -2.01 9.61
CA THR A 17 5.45 -2.44 9.64
C THR A 17 5.69 -3.42 8.50
N VAL A 18 6.04 -2.92 7.32
CA VAL A 18 6.32 -3.78 6.17
C VAL A 18 7.70 -4.42 6.30
N ASP A 19 7.86 -5.64 5.80
CA ASP A 19 9.15 -6.32 5.82
C ASP A 19 9.51 -6.86 4.42
N PHE A 20 10.49 -6.23 3.80
CA PHE A 20 11.05 -6.67 2.51
C PHE A 20 12.53 -7.08 2.65
N GLY A 21 12.86 -7.71 3.77
CA GLY A 21 14.21 -8.13 4.18
C GLY A 21 14.77 -7.29 5.34
N LYS A 22 14.19 -6.11 5.59
CA LYS A 22 14.37 -5.33 6.82
C LYS A 22 13.04 -4.67 7.18
N PRO A 23 12.55 -4.83 8.42
CA PRO A 23 11.29 -4.24 8.84
C PRO A 23 11.37 -2.72 8.82
N ARG A 24 10.36 -2.08 8.22
CA ARG A 24 10.22 -0.63 8.13
C ARG A 24 8.81 -0.21 8.51
N LYS A 25 8.72 0.79 9.39
CA LYS A 25 7.46 1.43 9.75
C LYS A 25 7.08 2.45 8.67
N ILE A 26 5.92 2.26 8.08
CA ILE A 26 5.31 3.16 7.10
C ILE A 26 4.05 3.73 7.73
N VAL A 27 3.94 5.05 7.74
CA VAL A 27 2.73 5.75 8.16
C VAL A 27 1.94 6.06 6.91
N ILE A 28 0.72 5.53 6.83
CA ILE A 28 -0.24 5.81 5.78
C ILE A 28 -1.13 6.96 6.27
N PRO A 29 -1.05 8.15 5.63
CA PRO A 29 -1.91 9.27 5.99
C PRO A 29 -3.39 8.92 5.84
N SER A 30 -4.23 9.48 6.70
CA SER A 30 -5.70 9.39 6.60
C SER A 30 -6.19 9.83 5.21
N GLU A 31 -5.55 10.83 4.60
CA GLU A 31 -5.81 11.28 3.23
C GLU A 31 -5.68 10.17 2.18
N LEU A 32 -4.74 9.24 2.33
CA LEU A 32 -4.63 8.10 1.43
C LEU A 32 -5.73 7.07 1.71
N LEU A 33 -6.10 6.89 2.97
CA LEU A 33 -7.17 5.98 3.37
C LEU A 33 -8.54 6.45 2.89
N THR A 34 -8.76 7.76 2.73
CA THR A 34 -9.99 8.31 2.15
C THR A 34 -10.05 8.20 0.63
N MET A 35 -8.91 8.04 -0.05
CA MET A 35 -8.86 7.87 -1.51
C MET A 35 -9.19 6.45 -1.97
N ILE A 36 -8.94 5.43 -1.14
CA ILE A 36 -9.20 4.02 -1.45
C ILE A 36 -10.67 3.63 -1.22
N SER A 37 -11.13 2.56 -1.88
CA SER A 37 -12.47 2.02 -1.67
C SER A 37 -12.68 1.50 -0.23
N GLU A 38 -13.94 1.36 0.20
CA GLU A 38 -14.25 0.80 1.52
C GLU A 38 -13.78 -0.66 1.64
N GLU A 39 -13.89 -1.46 0.58
CA GLU A 39 -13.40 -2.85 0.56
C GLU A 39 -11.88 -2.89 0.73
N THR A 40 -11.16 -2.02 0.02
CA THR A 40 -9.71 -1.89 0.15
C THR A 40 -9.34 -1.45 1.56
N ARG A 41 -10.08 -0.50 2.14
CA ARG A 41 -9.85 -0.05 3.52
C ARG A 41 -10.03 -1.19 4.52
N LYS A 42 -11.07 -2.02 4.38
CA LYS A 42 -11.28 -3.21 5.22
C LYS A 42 -10.10 -4.16 5.13
N ILE A 43 -9.63 -4.49 3.92
CA ILE A 43 -8.46 -5.35 3.70
C ILE A 43 -7.20 -4.75 4.32
N VAL A 44 -6.98 -3.44 4.13
CA VAL A 44 -5.81 -2.73 4.65
C VAL A 44 -5.85 -2.65 6.19
N MET A 45 -7.02 -2.68 6.82
CA MET A 45 -7.17 -2.68 8.28
C MET A 45 -7.23 -4.08 8.90
N ASP A 46 -7.48 -5.12 8.10
CA ASP A 46 -7.56 -6.51 8.56
C ASP A 46 -6.19 -7.03 9.06
N GLU A 47 -6.07 -7.25 10.36
CA GLU A 47 -4.84 -7.73 10.99
C GLU A 47 -4.57 -9.22 10.74
N VAL A 48 -5.53 -9.97 10.23
CA VAL A 48 -5.35 -11.39 9.87
C VAL A 48 -4.47 -11.53 8.62
N LEU A 49 -4.45 -10.51 7.76
CA LEU A 49 -3.63 -10.51 6.55
C LEU A 49 -2.20 -10.10 6.82
N TYR A 50 -1.26 -10.73 6.12
CA TYR A 50 0.14 -10.34 6.16
C TYR A 50 0.31 -8.87 5.79
N VAL A 51 1.10 -8.15 6.59
CA VAL A 51 1.33 -6.70 6.43
C VAL A 51 1.79 -6.30 5.02
N ASN A 52 2.60 -7.14 4.37
CA ASN A 52 3.05 -6.91 3.00
C ASN A 52 1.91 -7.04 1.97
N GLN A 53 0.94 -7.94 2.20
CA GLN A 53 -0.25 -8.07 1.36
C GLN A 53 -1.19 -6.88 1.53
N ARG A 54 -1.39 -6.43 2.77
CA ARG A 54 -2.15 -5.20 3.07
C ARG A 54 -1.53 -4.00 2.36
N PHE A 55 -0.20 -3.86 2.45
CA PHE A 55 0.54 -2.80 1.77
C PHE A 55 0.47 -2.92 0.25
N LYS A 56 0.55 -4.15 -0.30
CA LYS A 56 0.36 -4.40 -1.73
C LYS A 56 -0.99 -3.86 -2.23
N VAL A 57 -2.07 -4.26 -1.58
CA VAL A 57 -3.44 -3.90 -1.97
C VAL A 57 -3.64 -2.39 -1.93
N LEU A 58 -3.13 -1.72 -0.90
CA LEU A 58 -3.12 -0.27 -0.81
C LEU A 58 -2.41 0.39 -2.01
N ILE A 59 -1.20 -0.08 -2.34
CA ILE A 59 -0.40 0.49 -3.42
C ILE A 59 -1.05 0.21 -4.78
N GLU A 60 -1.64 -0.97 -4.99
CA GLU A 60 -2.38 -1.32 -6.20
C GLU A 60 -3.59 -0.40 -6.40
N GLU A 61 -4.43 -0.23 -5.37
CA GLU A 61 -5.61 0.65 -5.44
C GLU A 61 -5.19 2.09 -5.75
N LEU A 62 -4.24 2.64 -4.99
CA LEU A 62 -3.83 4.02 -5.19
C LEU A 62 -3.16 4.24 -6.56
N HIS A 63 -2.30 3.31 -7.00
CA HIS A 63 -1.56 3.48 -8.24
C HIS A 63 -2.41 3.22 -9.48
N TRP A 64 -3.10 2.08 -9.52
CA TRP A 64 -3.82 1.61 -10.71
C TRP A 64 -5.24 2.14 -10.79
N HIS A 65 -5.97 2.16 -9.67
CA HIS A 65 -7.38 2.55 -9.67
C HIS A 65 -7.55 4.06 -9.47
N LYS A 66 -6.75 4.68 -8.61
CA LYS A 66 -6.81 6.12 -8.34
C LYS A 66 -5.82 6.95 -9.17
N GLY A 67 -4.97 6.29 -9.97
CA GLY A 67 -4.01 6.97 -10.85
C GLY A 67 -2.93 7.77 -10.11
N VAL A 68 -2.70 7.49 -8.83
CA VAL A 68 -1.69 8.20 -8.03
C VAL A 68 -0.30 7.80 -8.51
N SER A 69 0.48 8.79 -8.94
CA SER A 69 1.84 8.52 -9.42
C SER A 69 2.75 8.02 -8.30
N VAL A 70 3.72 7.17 -8.66
CA VAL A 70 4.70 6.64 -7.70
C VAL A 70 5.49 7.75 -6.99
N LYS A 71 5.74 8.88 -7.67
CA LYS A 71 6.37 10.07 -7.09
C LYS A 71 5.51 10.75 -6.03
N LYS A 72 4.18 10.69 -6.17
CA LYS A 72 3.25 11.24 -5.19
C LYS A 72 3.10 10.27 -4.00
N LEU A 73 3.00 8.97 -4.27
CA LEU A 73 3.00 7.93 -3.23
C LEU A 73 4.28 7.95 -2.38
N SER A 74 5.45 8.12 -3.00
CA SER A 74 6.72 8.18 -2.27
C SER A 74 6.75 9.34 -1.27
N LYS A 75 6.15 10.49 -1.64
CA LYS A 75 6.02 11.65 -0.74
C LYS A 75 5.04 11.38 0.40
N TYR A 76 3.86 10.84 0.09
CA TYR A 76 2.85 10.56 1.11
C TYR A 76 3.31 9.53 2.15
N LEU A 77 4.00 8.49 1.70
CA LEU A 77 4.46 7.41 2.57
C LEU A 77 5.83 7.70 3.22
N ASN A 78 6.44 8.84 2.89
CA ASN A 78 7.80 9.20 3.29
C ASN A 78 8.83 8.08 2.99
N VAL A 79 8.70 7.45 1.83
CA VAL A 79 9.60 6.38 1.35
C VAL A 79 10.39 6.93 0.16
N PRO A 80 11.72 6.72 0.08
CA PRO A 80 12.49 7.11 -1.10
C PRO A 80 11.89 6.55 -2.39
N LEU A 81 11.81 7.37 -3.43
CA LEU A 81 11.19 6.99 -4.71
C LEU A 81 11.84 5.74 -5.33
N THR A 82 13.16 5.62 -5.22
CA THR A 82 13.92 4.44 -5.68
C THR A 82 13.48 3.19 -4.94
N THR A 83 13.45 3.24 -3.60
CA THR A 83 12.99 2.13 -2.75
C THR A 83 11.53 1.75 -3.05
N LEU A 84 10.63 2.73 -3.20
CA LEU A 84 9.23 2.42 -3.50
C LEU A 84 9.09 1.75 -4.87
N ARG A 85 9.84 2.21 -5.88
CA ARG A 85 9.88 1.57 -7.20
C ARG A 85 10.41 0.13 -7.13
N GLU A 86 11.47 -0.10 -6.37
CA GLU A 86 12.02 -1.44 -6.16
C GLU A 86 11.01 -2.36 -5.47
N TRP A 87 10.33 -1.88 -4.43
CA TRP A 87 9.29 -2.65 -3.77
C TRP A 87 8.13 -2.95 -4.70
N MET A 88 7.62 -1.95 -5.43
CA MET A 88 6.55 -2.15 -6.41
C MET A 88 6.93 -3.16 -7.49
N LYS A 89 8.19 -3.15 -7.96
CA LYS A 89 8.64 -4.04 -9.03
C LYS A 89 8.95 -5.45 -8.53
N TYR A 90 9.73 -5.58 -7.46
CA TYR A 90 10.36 -6.85 -7.06
C TYR A 90 9.73 -7.50 -5.83
N LYS A 91 9.02 -6.75 -4.98
CA LYS A 91 8.50 -7.26 -3.70
C LYS A 91 6.98 -7.40 -3.69
N LEU A 92 6.31 -6.42 -4.29
CA LEU A 92 4.85 -6.35 -4.37
C LEU A 92 4.33 -6.86 -5.71
N ASN A 93 5.18 -6.91 -6.73
CA ASN A 93 4.83 -7.27 -8.11
C ASN A 93 3.68 -6.43 -8.70
N VAL A 94 3.64 -5.14 -8.35
CA VAL A 94 2.62 -4.17 -8.77
C VAL A 94 2.92 -3.63 -10.17
N GLY A 95 4.18 -3.65 -10.60
CA GLY A 95 4.61 -3.16 -11.91
C GLY A 95 4.50 -4.16 -13.08
N VAL A 96 4.18 -5.43 -12.82
CA VAL A 96 4.18 -6.51 -13.83
C VAL A 96 2.77 -6.89 -14.28
N ARG A 97 1.71 -6.28 -13.71
CA ARG A 97 0.37 -6.45 -14.27
C ARG A 97 0.31 -5.75 -15.62
N ASP A 98 0.30 -6.54 -16.69
CA ASP A 98 -0.13 -6.09 -18.00
C ASP A 98 -1.39 -5.25 -17.82
N LYS A 99 -1.39 -4.06 -18.43
CA LYS A 99 -2.50 -3.10 -18.41
C LYS A 99 -3.87 -3.80 -18.61
N VAL A 100 -3.85 -4.88 -19.40
CA VAL A 100 -4.97 -5.78 -19.72
C VAL A 100 -5.53 -6.51 -18.49
N THR A 101 -4.69 -7.04 -17.60
CA THR A 101 -5.13 -7.78 -16.40
C THR A 101 -5.71 -6.86 -15.34
N ALA A 102 -5.14 -5.66 -15.19
CA ALA A 102 -5.68 -4.63 -14.28
C ALA A 102 -7.06 -4.12 -14.74
N LEU A 103 -7.24 -3.93 -16.05
CA LEU A 103 -8.53 -3.57 -16.66
C LEU A 103 -9.56 -4.71 -16.59
N GLN A 104 -9.15 -5.97 -16.78
CA GLN A 104 -10.03 -7.14 -16.67
C GLN A 104 -10.49 -7.40 -15.22
N LEU A 105 -9.64 -7.15 -14.21
CA LEU A 105 -10.00 -7.30 -12.81
C LEU A 105 -10.93 -6.17 -12.31
N ALA A 106 -10.72 -4.94 -12.79
CA ALA A 106 -11.62 -3.81 -12.50
C ALA A 106 -13.04 -4.02 -13.06
N ASN A 107 -13.17 -4.69 -14.21
CA ASN A 107 -14.47 -4.97 -14.84
C ASN A 107 -15.19 -6.23 -14.34
N THR A 108 -14.49 -7.15 -13.65
CA THR A 108 -15.08 -8.45 -13.29
C THR A 108 -15.55 -8.54 -11.84
N GLY A 109 -15.30 -7.54 -10.99
CA GLY A 109 -15.78 -7.50 -9.59
C GLY A 109 -15.39 -8.72 -8.75
N ARG A 110 -14.40 -9.51 -9.19
CA ARG A 110 -14.05 -10.81 -8.61
C ARG A 110 -12.63 -10.80 -8.10
N TYR A 111 -12.41 -10.16 -6.95
CA TYR A 111 -11.27 -10.53 -6.10
C TYR A 111 -11.58 -11.87 -5.43
N LYS A 112 -11.41 -12.98 -6.15
CA LYS A 112 -11.07 -14.26 -5.52
C LYS A 112 -9.57 -14.24 -5.33
N TYR A 113 -9.11 -14.01 -4.11
CA TYR A 113 -7.74 -14.27 -3.70
C TYR A 113 -7.44 -15.76 -3.96
N HIS A 114 -6.90 -16.07 -5.13
CA HIS A 114 -6.28 -17.37 -5.35
C HIS A 114 -4.98 -17.36 -4.57
N LYS A 115 -5.02 -18.05 -3.43
CA LYS A 115 -3.89 -18.63 -2.73
C LYS A 115 -3.14 -19.49 -3.76
N ARG A 116 -2.12 -18.94 -4.44
CA ARG A 116 -1.16 -19.71 -5.24
C ARG A 116 0.23 -19.11 -5.07
N ASP A 117 1.02 -19.91 -4.38
CA ASP A 117 2.38 -20.32 -4.76
C ASP A 117 3.39 -19.19 -4.92
N PHE A 118 3.92 -18.80 -3.76
CA PHE A 118 5.23 -18.16 -3.64
C PHE A 118 6.29 -19.27 -3.68
N ASP A 119 6.43 -19.93 -4.84
CA ASP A 119 7.64 -20.67 -5.18
C ASP A 119 8.51 -19.74 -6.02
N GLY A 120 9.71 -19.47 -5.53
CA GLY A 120 10.68 -18.61 -6.19
C GLY A 120 12.03 -18.79 -5.53
N ASP A 121 12.77 -19.75 -6.08
CA ASP A 121 14.24 -19.94 -6.11
C ASP A 121 15.09 -19.25 -5.02
#